data_AF-A0A6A8AJB1-F1
#
_entry.id   AF-A0A6A8AJB1-F1
#
_cell.length_a   1.000
_cell.length_b   1.000
_cell.length_c   1.000
_cell.angle_alpha   90.00
_cell.angle_beta   90.00
_cell.angle_gamma   90.00
#
_symmetry.space_group_name_H-M   'P 1'
#
loop_
_entity.id
_entity.type
_entity.pdbx_description
1 polymer ?
#
loop_
_entity_poly.entity_id
_entity_poly.type
_entity_poly.pdbx_seq_one_letter_code
_entity_poly.pdbx_strand_id
1 'polypeptide(L)' 'MAKKLSKEEMLEEALKNPKIRRVWGALRDIVPEAVAEYEEKRKRGSYADS' A
#
# COMPACT_ATOMS: atom_id res chain seq x y z
N MET A 1 1.64 -1.66 25.46
CA MET A 1 1.76 -2.76 24.47
C MET A 1 1.76 -2.14 23.09
N ALA A 2 2.74 -2.41 22.23
CA ALA A 2 2.73 -1.90 20.85
C ALA A 2 1.64 -2.65 20.06
N LYS A 3 0.64 -1.91 19.57
CA LYS A 3 -0.40 -2.47 18.70
C LYS A 3 0.28 -2.90 17.39
N LYS A 4 0.20 -4.18 17.01
CA LYS A 4 0.70 -4.64 15.70
C LYS A 4 -0.23 -4.06 14.64
N LEU A 5 0.32 -3.23 13.77
CA LEU A 5 -0.39 -2.67 12.62
C LEU A 5 -0.69 -3.79 11.62
N SER A 6 -1.85 -3.71 10.96
CA SER A 6 -2.15 -4.54 9.80
C SER A 6 -1.20 -4.18 8.64
N LYS A 7 -1.07 -5.07 7.65
CA LYS A 7 -0.24 -4.77 6.46
C LYS A 7 -0.68 -3.50 5.74
N GLU A 8 -1.98 -3.20 5.76
CA GLU A 8 -2.54 -1.99 5.16
C GLU A 8 -2.19 -0.75 5.98
N GLU A 9 -2.36 -0.81 7.31
CA GLU A 9 -2.00 0.28 8.21
C GLU A 9 -0.49 0.58 8.16
N MET A 10 0.35 -0.46 8.04
CA MET A 10 1.79 -0.30 7.85
C MET A 10 2.13 0.44 6.56
N LEU A 11 1.43 0.12 5.45
CA LEU A 11 1.63 0.83 4.20
C LEU A 11 1.17 2.28 4.30
N GLU A 12 -0.02 2.53 4.86
CA GLU A 12 -0.53 3.89 5.03
C GLU A 12 0.41 4.75 5.87
N GLU A 13 0.95 4.18 6.95
CA GLU A 13 1.95 4.85 7.79
C GLU A 13 3.25 5.10 7.03
N ALA A 14 3.74 4.11 6.26
CA ALA A 14 4.95 4.26 5.45
C ALA A 14 4.78 5.35 4.37
N LEU A 15 3.60 5.46 3.76
CA LEU A 15 3.29 6.48 2.75
C LEU A 15 3.18 7.91 3.32
N LYS A 16 3.09 8.09 4.65
CA LYS A 16 3.24 9.41 5.28
C LYS A 16 4.66 9.95 5.15
N ASN A 17 5.66 9.09 4.97
CA ASN A 17 7.03 9.52 4.71
C ASN A 17 7.16 10.00 3.25
N PRO A 18 7.55 11.27 3.00
CA PRO A 18 7.60 11.83 1.65
C PRO A 18 8.61 11.13 0.73
N LYS A 19 9.69 10.55 1.28
CA LYS A 19 10.66 9.79 0.47
C LYS A 19 10.05 8.48 -0.04
N ILE A 20 9.33 7.77 0.84
CA ILE A 20 8.66 6.51 0.48
C ILE A 20 7.54 6.78 -0.53
N ARG A 21 6.73 7.81 -0.29
CA ARG A 21 5.67 8.24 -1.22
C ARG A 21 6.22 8.55 -2.61
N ARG A 22 7.37 9.22 -2.69
CA ARG A 22 8.03 9.54 -3.98
C ARG A 22 8.47 8.27 -4.71
N VAL A 23 9.07 7.32 -4.01
CA VAL A 23 9.47 6.02 -4.59
C VAL A 23 8.23 5.25 -5.06
N TRP A 24 7.16 5.22 -4.26
CA TRP A 24 5.90 4.59 -4.65
C TRP A 24 5.29 5.22 -5.92
N GLY A 25 5.37 6.55 -6.05
CA GLY A 25 5.01 7.25 -7.28
C GLY A 25 5.84 6.81 -8.48
N ALA A 26 7.16 6.74 -8.34
CA ALA A 26 8.02 6.25 -9.42
C ALA A 26 7.73 4.79 -9.81
N LEU A 27 7.38 3.93 -8.84
CA LEU A 27 6.99 2.55 -9.12
C LEU A 27 5.68 2.48 -9.92
N ARG A 28 4.71 3.38 -9.68
CA ARG A 28 3.50 3.47 -10.51
C ARG A 28 3.82 3.76 -11.97
N ASP A 29 4.86 4.55 -12.23
CA ASP A 29 5.26 4.90 -13.59
C ASP A 29 6.12 3.81 -14.27
N ILE A 30 7.00 3.14 -13.50
CA ILE A 30 7.95 2.14 -14.03
C ILE A 30 7.29 0.76 -14.16
N VAL A 31 6.47 0.35 -13.19
CA VAL A 31 5.82 -0.97 -13.14
C VAL A 31 4.31 -0.84 -12.84
N PRO A 32 3.55 -0.19 -13.73
CA PRO A 32 2.13 0.12 -13.48
C PRO A 32 1.27 -1.12 -13.23
N GLU A 33 1.51 -2.23 -13.94
CA GLU A 33 0.74 -3.47 -13.80
C GLU A 33 0.91 -4.10 -12.41
N ALA A 34 2.14 -4.18 -11.90
CA ALA A 34 2.42 -4.73 -10.57
C ALA A 34 1.80 -3.88 -9.46
N VAL A 35 1.79 -2.55 -9.64
CA VAL A 35 1.14 -1.64 -8.68
C VAL A 35 -0.38 -1.74 -8.76
N ALA A 36 -0.95 -1.88 -9.96
CA ALA A 36 -2.38 -2.10 -10.13
C ALA A 36 -2.83 -3.42 -9.49
N GLU A 37 -2.10 -4.52 -9.71
CA GLU A 37 -2.39 -5.81 -9.08
C GLU A 37 -2.36 -5.73 -7.55
N TYR A 38 -1.38 -4.99 -6.99
CA TYR A 38 -1.31 -4.73 -5.57
C TYR A 38 -2.55 -3.96 -5.05
N GLU A 39 -2.98 -2.92 -5.76
CA GLU A 39 -4.15 -2.11 -5.41
C GLU A 39 -5.46 -2.90 -5.52
N GLU A 40 -5.58 -3.80 -6.51
CA GLU A 40 -6.72 -4.70 -6.63
C GLU A 40 -6.78 -5.73 -5.51
N LYS A 41 -5.63 -6.34 -5.16
CA LYS A 41 -5.54 -7.26 -4.01
C LYS A 41 -5.90 -6.55 -2.71
N ARG A 42 -5.48 -5.29 -2.55
CA ARG A 42 -5.88 -4.44 -1.42
C ARG A 42 -7.39 -4.28 -1.37
N LYS A 43 -8.01 -3.76 -2.44
CA LYS A 43 -9.47 -3.57 -2.51
C LYS A 43 -10.25 -4.85 -2.22
N ARG A 44 -9.81 -5.99 -2.76
CA ARG A 44 -10.47 -7.28 -2.58
C ARG A 44 -10.28 -7.85 -1.18
N GLY A 45 -9.12 -7.62 -0.57
CA GLY A 45 -8.84 -7.96 0.82
C GLY A 45 -9.70 -7.14 1.79
N SER A 46 -9.89 -5.85 1.53
CA SER A 46 -10.78 -4.99 2.33
C SER A 46 -12.26 -5.40 2.19
N TYR A 47 -12.67 -5.92 1.03
CA TYR A 47 -14.04 -6.41 0.77
C TYR A 47 -14.34 -7.77 1.40
N ALA A 48 -13.31 -8.56 1.75
CA ALA A 48 -13.47 -9.87 2.38
C ALA A 48 -13.62 -9.79 3.91
N ASP A 49 -13.43 -8.61 4.51
CA ASP A 49 -13.52 -8.35 5.95
C ASP A 49 -14.72 -7.44 6.31
N SER A 50 -15.58 -7.08 5.33
CA SER A 50 -16.82 -6.29 5.51
C SER A 50 -18.07 -7.15 5.53
#